data_AF-A0A1F6SDK8-F1
#
_entry.id   AF-A0A1F6SDK8-F1
#
_cell.length_a   1.000
_cell.length_b   1.000
_cell.length_c   1.000
_cell.angle_alpha   90.00
_cell.angle_beta   90.00
_cell.angle_gamma   90.00
#
_symmetry.space_group_name_H-M   'P 1'
#
loop_
_entity.id
_entity.type
_entity.pdbx_description
1 polymer ?
#
loop_
_entity_poly.entity_id
_entity_poly.type
_entity_poly.pdbx_seq_one_letter_code
_entity_poly.pdbx_strand_id
1 'polypeptide(L)'
;MTLIKDKIDKVLKEKSLTYYQLSKLADFDESALNKMIRGKISFSANLIEKMAPILQVSKEEIQGWILADKYPKETIELAIKAKKELLFQDNTHCHSERSEESQRSFANAQDYTPCHCEPPQEAWQSNNSSNKSNDIESKKRSFVDAQDDEGLILTTKIDSLLQEKGISRTALSKQINYSQGKLNEMIIGKEPISPLVISKIAPILDVSENQIKSWILADKYSLTTLENAFNSFN
;
A
#
# COMPACT_ATOMS: atom_id res chain seq x y z
N MET A 1 5.13 -29.24 -1.52
CA MET A 1 6.47 -28.71 -1.86
C MET A 1 6.28 -27.22 -1.97
N THR A 2 7.07 -26.40 -1.26
CA THR A 2 6.92 -24.94 -1.27
C THR A 2 7.68 -24.40 -2.48
N LEU A 3 7.04 -23.57 -3.31
CA LEU A 3 7.62 -22.95 -4.48
C LEU A 3 8.93 -22.24 -4.14
N ILE A 4 8.98 -21.55 -2.99
CA ILE A 4 10.19 -20.87 -2.54
C ILE A 4 11.36 -21.84 -2.33
N LYS A 5 11.08 -23.05 -1.83
CA LYS A 5 12.11 -24.06 -1.63
C LYS A 5 12.69 -24.46 -2.98
N ASP A 6 11.84 -24.69 -3.98
CA ASP A 6 12.29 -25.13 -5.31
C ASP A 6 13.11 -24.04 -5.99
N LYS A 7 12.72 -22.76 -5.87
CA LYS A 7 13.50 -21.63 -6.38
C LYS A 7 14.85 -21.49 -5.67
N ILE A 8 14.89 -21.57 -4.33
CA ILE A 8 16.15 -21.50 -3.58
C ILE A 8 17.03 -22.72 -3.88
N ASP A 9 16.48 -23.93 -3.93
CA ASP A 9 17.21 -25.16 -4.27
C ASP A 9 17.86 -25.05 -5.66
N LYS A 10 17.16 -24.48 -6.64
CA LYS A 10 17.70 -24.23 -7.97
C LYS A 10 18.91 -23.30 -7.92
N VAL A 11 18.78 -22.14 -7.28
CA VAL A 11 19.87 -21.16 -7.16
C VAL A 11 21.07 -21.71 -6.39
N LEU A 12 20.83 -22.48 -5.32
CA LEU A 12 21.88 -23.12 -4.54
C LEU A 12 22.63 -24.17 -5.37
N LYS A 13 21.93 -24.99 -6.16
CA LYS A 13 22.56 -25.97 -7.07
C LYS A 13 23.42 -25.29 -8.12
N GLU A 14 22.93 -24.24 -8.76
CA GLU A 14 23.69 -23.46 -9.76
C GLU A 14 24.97 -22.87 -9.18
N LYS A 15 24.94 -22.46 -7.91
CA LYS A 15 26.10 -21.88 -7.20
C LYS A 15 26.97 -22.91 -6.49
N SER A 16 26.64 -24.20 -6.56
CA SER A 16 27.29 -25.25 -5.78
C SER A 16 27.32 -24.94 -4.27
N LEU A 17 26.25 -24.33 -3.75
CA LEU A 17 26.07 -23.97 -2.35
C LEU A 17 25.11 -24.93 -1.65
N THR A 18 25.31 -25.11 -0.36
CA THR A 18 24.41 -25.84 0.54
C THR A 18 23.62 -24.87 1.42
N TYR A 19 22.50 -25.33 1.99
CA TYR A 19 21.75 -24.55 2.98
C TYR A 19 22.59 -24.16 4.21
N TYR A 20 23.49 -25.04 4.64
CA TYR A 20 24.43 -24.76 5.72
C TYR A 20 25.38 -23.61 5.36
N GLN A 21 25.94 -23.61 4.16
CA GLN A 21 26.79 -22.51 3.70
C GLN A 21 25.99 -21.21 3.57
N LEU A 22 24.78 -21.27 3.04
CA LEU A 22 23.89 -20.11 2.96
C LEU A 22 23.60 -19.53 4.34
N SER A 23 23.30 -20.36 5.35
CA SER A 23 23.03 -19.88 6.71
C SER A 23 24.26 -19.24 7.35
N LYS A 24 25.46 -19.80 7.10
CA LYS A 24 26.71 -19.21 7.57
C LYS A 24 27.04 -17.88 6.89
N LEU A 25 26.87 -17.79 5.58
CA LEU A 25 27.12 -16.56 4.82
C LEU A 25 26.10 -15.46 5.18
N ALA A 26 24.85 -15.83 5.43
CA ALA A 26 23.81 -14.91 5.87
C ALA A 26 23.87 -14.60 7.38
N ASP A 27 24.83 -15.19 8.12
CA ASP A 27 24.94 -15.07 9.58
C ASP A 27 23.58 -15.27 10.26
N PHE A 28 23.00 -16.46 10.02
CA PHE A 28 21.67 -16.84 10.48
C PHE A 28 21.61 -18.28 10.95
N ASP A 29 20.72 -18.57 11.89
CA ASP A 29 20.51 -19.91 12.40
C ASP A 29 19.96 -20.83 11.30
N GLU A 30 20.64 -21.96 11.07
CA GLU A 30 20.28 -22.92 10.03
C GLU A 30 18.90 -23.54 10.28
N SER A 31 18.58 -23.84 11.53
CA SER A 31 17.28 -24.44 11.90
C SER A 31 16.14 -23.47 11.60
N ALA A 32 16.31 -22.19 11.94
CA ALA A 32 15.38 -21.13 11.61
C ALA A 32 15.24 -20.94 10.10
N LEU A 33 16.34 -20.87 9.35
CA LEU A 33 16.32 -20.76 7.89
C LEU A 33 15.55 -21.92 7.24
N ASN A 34 15.83 -23.15 7.66
CA ASN A 34 15.15 -24.34 7.16
C ASN A 34 13.64 -24.33 7.51
N LYS A 35 13.26 -23.84 8.70
CA LYS A 35 11.85 -23.63 9.04
C LYS A 35 11.19 -22.57 8.15
N MET A 36 11.89 -21.50 7.80
CA MET A 36 11.38 -20.45 6.88
C MET A 36 11.13 -20.99 5.47
N ILE A 37 12.12 -21.69 4.91
CA ILE A 37 12.04 -22.27 3.56
C ILE A 37 10.91 -23.30 3.44
N ARG A 38 10.65 -24.05 4.53
CA ARG A 38 9.52 -24.99 4.61
C ARG A 38 8.17 -24.32 4.88
N GLY A 39 8.11 -22.99 4.94
CA GLY A 39 6.89 -22.23 5.21
C GLY A 39 6.38 -22.32 6.65
N LYS A 40 7.19 -22.83 7.60
CA LYS A 40 6.77 -22.98 9.00
C LYS A 40 6.84 -21.68 9.80
N ILE A 41 7.74 -20.77 9.41
CA ILE A 41 7.88 -19.44 10.03
C ILE A 41 8.11 -18.40 8.92
N SER A 42 7.78 -17.14 9.20
CA SER A 42 7.95 -16.04 8.24
C SER A 42 9.41 -15.63 8.08
N PHE A 43 9.79 -15.26 6.86
CA PHE A 43 11.06 -14.58 6.58
C PHE A 43 11.09 -13.20 7.25
N SER A 44 12.19 -12.88 7.92
CA SER A 44 12.46 -11.54 8.42
C SER A 44 13.03 -10.67 7.29
N ALA A 45 12.78 -9.36 7.33
CA ALA A 45 13.32 -8.43 6.36
C ALA A 45 14.86 -8.51 6.32
N ASN A 46 15.51 -8.44 7.49
CA ASN A 46 16.97 -8.57 7.63
C ASN A 46 17.52 -9.84 6.94
N LEU A 47 16.85 -10.99 7.09
CA LEU A 47 17.30 -12.20 6.41
C LEU A 47 17.20 -12.09 4.89
N ILE A 48 16.09 -11.55 4.36
CA ILE A 48 15.94 -11.33 2.91
C ILE A 48 17.06 -10.42 2.40
N GLU A 49 17.39 -9.35 3.14
CA GLU A 49 18.46 -8.42 2.76
C GLU A 49 19.84 -9.07 2.73
N LYS A 50 20.14 -9.95 3.68
CA LYS A 50 21.41 -10.69 3.70
C LYS A 50 21.46 -11.81 2.65
N MET A 51 20.34 -12.48 2.38
CA MET A 51 20.26 -13.58 1.41
C MET A 51 20.33 -13.11 -0.04
N ALA A 52 19.69 -11.98 -0.37
CA ALA A 52 19.66 -11.43 -1.72
C ALA A 52 21.03 -11.37 -2.41
N PRO A 53 22.08 -10.74 -1.83
CA PRO A 53 23.40 -10.69 -2.47
C PRO A 53 24.09 -12.05 -2.59
N ILE A 54 23.90 -12.97 -1.63
CA ILE A 54 24.49 -14.32 -1.67
C ILE A 54 23.88 -15.12 -2.83
N LEU A 55 22.56 -15.04 -2.94
CA LEU A 55 21.80 -15.67 -4.00
C LEU A 55 21.90 -14.92 -5.34
N GLN A 56 22.47 -13.72 -5.38
CA GLN A 56 22.54 -12.82 -6.55
C GLN A 56 21.16 -12.62 -7.22
N VAL A 57 20.13 -12.46 -6.39
CA VAL A 57 18.77 -12.11 -6.81
C VAL A 57 18.35 -10.85 -6.08
N SER A 58 17.32 -10.17 -6.57
CA SER A 58 16.82 -8.97 -5.90
C SER A 58 16.01 -9.33 -4.64
N LYS A 59 15.84 -8.35 -3.74
CA LYS A 59 15.00 -8.53 -2.54
C LYS A 59 13.55 -8.76 -2.97
N GLU A 60 13.12 -8.05 -4.01
CA GLU A 60 11.80 -8.09 -4.63
C GLU A 60 11.52 -9.48 -5.22
N GLU A 61 12.53 -10.15 -5.76
CA GLU A 61 12.41 -11.50 -6.30
C GLU A 61 12.19 -12.54 -5.19
N ILE A 62 12.97 -12.49 -4.11
CA ILE A 62 12.76 -13.36 -2.94
C ILE A 62 11.38 -13.10 -2.32
N GLN A 63 10.99 -11.84 -2.17
CA GLN A 63 9.64 -11.48 -1.70
C GLN A 63 8.56 -12.02 -2.63
N GLY A 64 8.79 -11.97 -3.95
CA GLY A 64 7.89 -12.53 -4.95
C GLY A 64 7.69 -14.03 -4.76
N TRP A 65 8.76 -14.80 -4.55
CA TRP A 65 8.67 -16.23 -4.25
C TRP A 65 7.86 -16.51 -2.98
N ILE A 66 8.08 -15.71 -1.92
CA ILE A 66 7.33 -15.82 -0.66
C ILE A 66 5.84 -15.55 -0.88
N LEU A 67 5.49 -14.59 -1.74
CA LEU A 67 4.10 -14.26 -2.04
C LEU A 67 3.42 -15.38 -2.84
N ALA A 68 4.09 -15.92 -3.85
CA ALA A 68 3.57 -17.00 -4.68
C ALA A 68 3.26 -18.28 -3.87
N ASP A 69 3.98 -18.51 -2.76
CA ASP A 69 3.67 -19.62 -1.83
C ASP A 69 2.46 -19.37 -0.93
N LYS A 70 2.11 -18.10 -0.69
CA LYS A 70 1.07 -17.71 0.28
C LYS A 70 -0.27 -17.39 -0.36
N TYR A 71 -0.25 -16.92 -1.59
CA TYR A 71 -1.44 -16.43 -2.28
C TYR A 71 -1.63 -17.17 -3.59
N PRO A 72 -2.88 -17.48 -3.96
CA PRO A 72 -3.17 -18.10 -5.24
C PRO A 72 -2.83 -17.13 -6.38
N LYS A 73 -2.55 -17.69 -7.56
CA LYS A 73 -2.11 -16.94 -8.75
C LYS A 73 -3.09 -15.82 -9.10
N GLU A 74 -4.39 -16.10 -9.00
CA GLU A 74 -5.46 -15.14 -9.32
C GLU A 74 -5.43 -13.90 -8.40
N THR A 75 -5.11 -14.07 -7.11
CA THR A 75 -5.03 -12.94 -6.17
C THR A 75 -3.83 -12.04 -6.48
N ILE A 76 -2.71 -12.62 -6.90
CA ILE A 76 -1.52 -11.86 -7.30
C ILE A 76 -1.77 -11.11 -8.62
N GLU A 77 -2.43 -11.77 -9.58
CA GLU A 77 -2.82 -11.14 -10.84
C GLU A 77 -3.75 -9.93 -10.63
N LEU A 78 -4.75 -10.07 -9.77
CA LEU A 78 -5.64 -8.98 -9.39
C LEU A 78 -4.87 -7.82 -8.72
N ALA A 79 -3.86 -8.12 -7.91
CA ALA A 79 -3.04 -7.10 -7.24
C ALA A 79 -2.20 -6.33 -8.25
N ILE A 80 -1.59 -7.02 -9.23
CA ILE A 80 -0.86 -6.40 -10.35
C ILE A 80 -1.79 -5.47 -11.14
N LYS A 81 -2.99 -5.96 -11.49
CA LYS A 81 -3.98 -5.18 -12.23
C LYS A 81 -4.36 -3.90 -11.47
N ALA A 82 -4.69 -4.02 -10.18
CA ALA A 82 -5.06 -2.88 -9.35
C ALA A 82 -3.92 -1.85 -9.23
N LYS A 83 -2.67 -2.32 -9.08
CA LYS A 83 -1.48 -1.46 -9.00
C LYS A 83 -1.23 -0.72 -10.32
N LYS A 84 -1.40 -1.40 -11.46
CA LYS A 84 -1.28 -0.79 -12.79
C LYS A 84 -2.37 0.24 -13.06
N GLU A 85 -3.62 -0.05 -12.70
CA GLU A 85 -4.74 0.90 -12.86
C GLU A 85 -4.46 2.25 -12.18
N LEU A 86 -3.87 2.25 -10.98
CA LEU A 86 -3.52 3.47 -10.25
C LEU A 86 -2.46 4.29 -11.01
N LEU A 87 -1.39 3.64 -11.48
CA LEU A 87 -0.33 4.29 -12.27
C LEU A 87 -0.84 4.92 -13.58
N PHE A 88 -1.93 4.42 -14.14
CA PHE A 88 -2.55 5.02 -15.33
C PHE A 88 -3.47 6.20 -14.99
N GLN A 89 -4.10 6.21 -13.81
CA GLN A 89 -4.96 7.30 -13.37
C GLN A 89 -4.17 8.59 -13.08
N ASP A 90 -2.98 8.46 -12.49
CA ASP A 90 -2.10 9.60 -12.20
C ASP A 90 -1.55 10.26 -13.47
N ASN A 91 -1.42 9.49 -14.57
CA ASN A 91 -0.98 10.02 -15.87
C ASN A 91 -2.09 10.68 -16.69
N THR A 92 -3.36 10.57 -16.27
CA THR A 92 -4.50 11.20 -16.97
C THR A 92 -4.92 12.55 -16.41
N HIS A 93 -4.34 13.02 -15.29
CA HIS A 93 -4.74 14.30 -14.67
C HIS A 93 -3.92 15.52 -15.10
N CYS A 94 -3.39 15.54 -16.33
CA CYS A 94 -2.58 16.64 -16.85
C CYS A 94 -2.98 17.12 -18.27
N HIS A 95 -4.27 17.16 -18.59
CA HIS A 95 -4.78 18.01 -19.68
C HIS A 95 -6.15 18.59 -19.30
N SER A 96 -6.16 19.47 -18.29
CA SER A 96 -7.17 20.53 -18.28
C SER A 96 -6.80 21.48 -19.42
N GLU A 97 -7.35 21.23 -20.60
CA GLU A 97 -7.44 22.23 -21.65
C GLU A 97 -8.17 23.42 -21.04
N ARG A 98 -7.39 24.40 -20.60
CA ARG A 98 -7.84 25.74 -20.32
C ARG A 98 -8.42 26.25 -21.64
N SER A 99 -9.72 26.14 -21.80
CA SER A 99 -10.45 26.72 -22.92
C SER A 99 -10.20 28.23 -22.89
N GLU A 100 -9.30 28.69 -23.75
CA GLU A 100 -9.10 30.08 -24.09
C GLU A 100 -10.34 30.57 -24.85
N GLU A 101 -11.43 30.81 -24.12
CA GLU A 101 -12.63 31.41 -24.70
C GLU A 101 -13.21 32.47 -23.75
N SER A 102 -12.40 33.49 -23.45
CA SER A 102 -12.92 34.79 -23.01
C SER A 102 -11.90 35.89 -23.30
N GLN A 103 -11.60 36.09 -24.59
CA GLN A 103 -11.14 37.38 -25.10
C GLN A 103 -12.13 37.81 -26.18
N ARG A 104 -13.32 38.24 -25.76
CA ARG A 104 -14.19 39.09 -26.59
C ARG A 104 -14.23 40.48 -25.99
N SER A 105 -13.55 41.35 -26.72
CA SER A 105 -13.59 42.80 -26.74
C SER A 105 -14.92 43.40 -26.32
N PHE A 106 -14.91 44.30 -25.34
CA PHE A 106 -15.91 45.37 -25.22
C PHE A 106 -15.21 46.66 -24.83
N ALA A 107 -15.07 47.54 -25.82
CA ALA A 107 -14.89 48.96 -25.62
C ALA A 107 -16.27 49.61 -25.45
N ASN A 108 -16.33 50.58 -24.53
CA ASN A 108 -17.35 51.63 -24.36
C ASN A 108 -18.73 51.23 -23.81
N ALA A 109 -18.96 51.53 -22.53
CA ALA A 109 -19.93 52.56 -22.12
C ALA A 109 -19.71 52.91 -20.64
N GLN A 110 -19.43 54.20 -20.38
CA GLN A 110 -19.49 54.82 -19.06
C GLN A 110 -20.95 54.98 -18.67
N ASP A 111 -21.33 54.61 -17.44
CA ASP A 111 -22.14 55.48 -16.59
C ASP A 111 -22.22 55.00 -15.13
N TYR A 112 -22.36 55.99 -14.25
CA TYR A 112 -22.17 56.00 -12.81
C TYR A 112 -23.18 55.16 -11.99
N THR A 113 -22.69 54.43 -10.97
CA THR A 113 -23.23 54.46 -9.59
C THR A 113 -22.27 53.75 -8.62
N PRO A 114 -21.80 54.40 -7.52
CA PRO A 114 -20.85 53.80 -6.59
C PRO A 114 -21.59 53.11 -5.42
N CYS A 115 -21.49 51.78 -5.33
CA CYS A 115 -21.85 51.05 -4.12
C CYS A 115 -20.56 50.63 -3.39
N HIS A 116 -20.36 51.26 -2.24
CA HIS A 116 -19.40 50.85 -1.21
C HIS A 116 -19.74 49.46 -0.67
N CYS A 117 -18.76 48.55 -0.71
CA CYS A 117 -18.61 47.47 0.26
C CYS A 117 -17.11 47.25 0.47
N GLU A 118 -16.59 47.76 1.58
CA GLU A 118 -15.25 47.43 2.09
C GLU A 118 -15.18 45.95 2.51
N PRO A 119 -14.03 45.27 2.34
CA PRO A 119 -13.78 43.97 2.93
C PRO A 119 -13.41 44.13 4.42
N PRO A 120 -13.94 43.32 5.36
CA PRO A 120 -13.49 43.36 6.75
C PRO A 120 -12.04 42.87 6.86
N GLN A 121 -11.13 43.78 7.25
CA GLN A 121 -9.79 43.48 7.76
C GLN A 121 -9.86 43.30 9.28
N GLU A 122 -9.88 42.06 9.78
CA GLU A 122 -9.48 41.73 11.16
C GLU A 122 -8.83 40.34 11.12
N ALA A 123 -7.50 40.25 11.20
CA ALA A 123 -6.70 40.21 12.43
C ALA A 123 -6.20 38.77 12.73
N TRP A 124 -5.24 38.29 11.92
CA TRP A 124 -4.33 37.22 12.36
C TRP A 124 -3.07 37.88 12.91
N GLN A 125 -3.10 38.24 14.19
CA GLN A 125 -1.88 38.52 14.94
C GLN A 125 -1.36 37.23 15.59
N SER A 126 -0.12 36.93 15.25
CA SER A 126 0.78 36.02 15.94
C SER A 126 1.03 36.47 17.38
N ASN A 127 1.19 35.54 18.32
CA ASN A 127 2.19 35.68 19.39
C ASN A 127 2.57 34.33 20.03
N ASN A 128 3.88 34.18 20.21
CA ASN A 128 4.60 33.05 20.78
C ASN A 128 4.51 32.94 22.32
N SER A 129 4.85 31.74 22.81
CA SER A 129 5.66 31.44 24.01
C SER A 129 4.92 30.93 25.27
N SER A 130 5.12 29.66 25.63
CA SER A 130 6.13 29.28 26.64
C SER A 130 6.12 27.77 26.97
N ASN A 131 7.33 27.27 27.21
CA ASN A 131 7.71 25.88 27.46
C ASN A 131 6.98 25.21 28.63
N LYS A 132 6.64 23.93 28.45
CA LYS A 132 6.86 22.91 29.48
C LYS A 132 7.37 21.62 28.85
N SER A 133 8.67 21.38 29.08
CA SER A 133 9.33 20.10 28.91
C SER A 133 8.57 19.00 29.66
N ASN A 134 8.44 17.85 29.02
CA ASN A 134 8.62 16.56 29.69
C ASN A 134 9.21 15.57 28.68
N ASP A 135 10.44 15.18 28.94
CA ASP A 135 11.12 14.03 28.37
C ASP A 135 10.25 12.77 28.48
N ILE A 136 9.89 12.18 27.34
CA ILE A 136 9.70 10.72 27.23
C ILE A 136 10.38 10.25 25.96
N GLU A 137 11.61 9.81 26.17
CA GLU A 137 12.42 8.94 25.33
C GLU A 137 11.55 7.83 24.66
N SER A 138 11.15 8.08 23.42
CA SER A 138 10.39 7.12 22.60
C SER A 138 11.18 6.78 21.35
N LYS A 139 12.14 5.88 21.56
CA LYS A 139 12.48 4.77 20.67
C LYS A 139 12.39 5.06 19.17
N LYS A 140 13.55 5.41 18.58
CA LYS A 140 13.86 5.20 17.16
C LYS A 140 13.37 3.82 16.70
N ARG A 141 12.28 3.79 15.94
CA ARG A 141 12.09 2.85 14.84
C ARG A 141 12.05 3.69 13.58
N SER A 142 13.20 3.75 12.94
CA SER A 142 13.33 4.05 11.51
C SER A 142 12.45 3.07 10.73
N PHE A 143 11.25 3.51 10.38
CA PHE A 143 10.58 3.03 9.18
C PHE A 143 10.85 4.08 8.11
N VAL A 144 11.54 3.61 7.10
CA VAL A 144 11.92 4.32 5.89
C VAL A 144 10.66 4.63 5.09
N ASP A 145 10.64 5.87 4.60
CA ASP A 145 9.78 6.48 3.59
C ASP A 145 8.32 6.80 3.95
N ALA A 146 8.14 8.10 4.22
CA ALA A 146 6.90 8.83 4.07
C ALA A 146 6.43 8.73 2.60
N GLN A 147 5.35 7.99 2.36
CA GLN A 147 4.46 8.24 1.23
C GLN A 147 3.35 9.15 1.74
N ASP A 148 3.54 10.47 1.59
CA ASP A 148 2.46 11.45 1.71
C ASP A 148 1.56 11.32 0.46
N ASP A 149 0.27 11.10 0.68
CA ASP A 149 -0.88 11.31 -0.23
C ASP A 149 -0.97 10.56 -1.58
N GLU A 150 -0.24 9.46 -1.80
CA GLU A 150 -0.63 8.49 -2.84
C GLU A 150 -1.81 7.65 -2.29
N GLY A 151 -3.04 7.93 -2.72
CA GLY A 151 -4.25 7.30 -2.20
C GLY A 151 -4.18 5.77 -2.24
N LEU A 152 -4.08 5.14 -1.07
CA LEU A 152 -4.02 3.67 -0.94
C LEU A 152 -5.12 3.00 -1.77
N ILE A 153 -4.75 2.02 -2.59
CA ILE A 153 -5.63 1.28 -3.50
C ILE A 153 -6.79 0.68 -2.72
N LEU A 154 -6.53 0.09 -1.54
CA LEU A 154 -7.57 -0.44 -0.68
C LEU A 154 -8.58 0.63 -0.27
N THR A 155 -8.09 1.78 0.19
CA THR A 155 -8.93 2.90 0.63
C THR A 155 -9.79 3.40 -0.52
N THR A 156 -9.17 3.72 -1.65
CA THR A 156 -9.83 4.26 -2.84
C THR A 156 -10.89 3.28 -3.35
N LYS A 157 -10.57 2.00 -3.49
CA LYS A 157 -11.52 0.99 -3.98
C LYS A 157 -12.68 0.78 -3.01
N ILE A 158 -12.43 0.73 -1.71
CA ILE A 158 -13.50 0.60 -0.71
C ILE A 158 -14.40 1.82 -0.73
N ASP A 159 -13.85 3.03 -0.77
CA ASP A 159 -14.64 4.26 -0.78
C ASP A 159 -15.49 4.41 -2.05
N SER A 160 -14.94 4.09 -3.22
CA SER A 160 -15.72 4.09 -4.46
C SER A 160 -16.91 3.13 -4.38
N LEU A 161 -16.70 1.89 -3.92
CA LEU A 161 -17.77 0.89 -3.79
C LEU A 161 -18.82 1.29 -2.74
N LEU A 162 -18.39 1.92 -1.65
CA LEU A 162 -19.29 2.47 -0.63
C LEU A 162 -20.12 3.62 -1.19
N GLN A 163 -19.51 4.52 -1.96
CA GLN A 163 -20.19 5.62 -2.63
C GLN A 163 -21.22 5.13 -3.66
N GLU A 164 -20.87 4.15 -4.49
CA GLU A 164 -21.78 3.52 -5.45
C GLU A 164 -23.01 2.90 -4.78
N LYS A 165 -22.84 2.34 -3.58
CA LYS A 165 -23.93 1.75 -2.78
C LYS A 165 -24.68 2.76 -1.91
N GLY A 166 -24.22 4.01 -1.85
CA GLY A 166 -24.77 5.03 -0.95
C GLY A 166 -24.59 4.71 0.54
N ILE A 167 -23.56 3.93 0.90
CA ILE A 167 -23.27 3.49 2.27
C ILE A 167 -22.06 4.27 2.78
N SER A 168 -22.13 4.80 4.01
CA SER A 168 -20.96 5.40 4.66
C SER A 168 -20.11 4.34 5.39
N ARG A 169 -18.83 4.62 5.64
CA ARG A 169 -17.98 3.73 6.48
C ARG A 169 -18.59 3.46 7.87
N THR A 170 -19.30 4.43 8.44
CA THR A 170 -20.05 4.28 9.71
C THR A 170 -21.21 3.29 9.57
N ALA A 171 -21.91 3.31 8.45
CA ALA A 171 -22.97 2.33 8.18
C ALA A 171 -22.36 0.94 7.95
N LEU A 172 -21.24 0.84 7.21
CA LEU A 172 -20.50 -0.41 7.02
C LEU A 172 -20.09 -1.01 8.38
N SER A 173 -19.48 -0.22 9.26
CA SER A 173 -19.03 -0.71 10.58
C SER A 173 -20.18 -1.27 11.43
N LYS A 174 -21.35 -0.64 11.35
CA LYS A 174 -22.57 -1.13 12.01
C LYS A 174 -23.05 -2.46 11.41
N GLN A 175 -23.08 -2.57 10.07
CA GLN A 175 -23.52 -3.79 9.39
C GLN A 175 -22.64 -5.00 9.69
N ILE A 176 -21.31 -4.80 9.79
CA ILE A 176 -20.38 -5.89 10.13
C ILE A 176 -20.23 -6.14 11.64
N ASN A 177 -20.94 -5.35 12.47
CA ASN A 177 -20.82 -5.30 13.93
C ASN A 177 -19.35 -5.18 14.37
N TYR A 178 -18.70 -4.08 13.98
CA TYR A 178 -17.29 -3.81 14.26
C TYR A 178 -17.07 -2.36 14.68
N SER A 179 -15.96 -2.11 15.40
CA SER A 179 -15.60 -0.75 15.80
C SER A 179 -15.28 0.11 14.58
N GLN A 180 -15.97 1.25 14.46
CA GLN A 180 -15.75 2.20 13.36
C GLN A 180 -14.31 2.69 13.31
N GLY A 181 -13.72 3.04 14.46
CA GLY A 181 -12.35 3.55 14.54
C GLY A 181 -11.35 2.53 13.99
N LYS A 182 -11.42 1.29 14.48
CA LYS A 182 -10.54 0.20 14.04
C LYS A 182 -10.76 -0.16 12.57
N LEU A 183 -12.02 -0.19 12.12
CA LEU A 183 -12.32 -0.43 10.71
C LEU A 183 -11.70 0.65 9.82
N ASN A 184 -11.78 1.91 10.22
CA ASN A 184 -11.18 3.01 9.49
C ASN A 184 -9.66 2.89 9.44
N GLU A 185 -9.00 2.60 10.58
CA GLU A 185 -7.55 2.37 10.64
C GLU A 185 -7.10 1.23 9.74
N MET A 186 -7.92 0.17 9.65
CA MET A 186 -7.72 -0.95 8.75
C MET A 186 -7.86 -0.57 7.26
N ILE A 187 -8.90 0.18 6.90
CA ILE A 187 -9.14 0.62 5.51
C ILE A 187 -8.02 1.53 5.01
N ILE A 188 -7.52 2.42 5.88
CA ILE A 188 -6.42 3.35 5.56
C ILE A 188 -5.03 2.73 5.78
N GLY A 189 -4.93 1.41 5.93
CA GLY A 189 -3.65 0.70 5.98
C GLY A 189 -2.82 0.90 7.26
N LYS A 190 -3.34 1.59 8.29
CA LYS A 190 -2.65 1.75 9.59
C LYS A 190 -2.66 0.47 10.42
N GLU A 191 -3.71 -0.35 10.28
CA GLU A 191 -3.81 -1.66 10.92
C GLU A 191 -4.01 -2.78 9.88
N PRO A 192 -3.50 -4.00 10.14
CA PRO A 192 -3.76 -5.13 9.27
C PRO A 192 -5.23 -5.55 9.34
N ILE A 193 -5.86 -5.72 8.18
CA ILE A 193 -7.20 -6.29 8.09
C ILE A 193 -7.17 -7.78 8.41
N SER A 194 -7.95 -8.20 9.40
CA SER A 194 -8.12 -9.62 9.74
C SER A 194 -8.98 -10.38 8.72
N PRO A 195 -8.77 -11.69 8.51
CA PRO A 195 -9.61 -12.50 7.60
C PRO A 195 -11.11 -12.44 7.92
N LEU A 196 -11.47 -12.38 9.21
CA LEU A 196 -12.86 -12.25 9.64
C LEU A 196 -13.49 -10.93 9.21
N VAL A 197 -12.70 -9.85 9.17
CA VAL A 197 -13.17 -8.55 8.69
C VAL A 197 -13.34 -8.59 7.17
N ILE A 198 -12.42 -9.21 6.43
CA ILE A 198 -12.55 -9.41 4.97
C ILE A 198 -13.83 -10.16 4.64
N SER A 199 -14.09 -11.29 5.29
CA SER A 199 -15.27 -12.13 4.99
C SER A 199 -16.60 -11.43 5.29
N LYS A 200 -16.60 -10.45 6.20
CA LYS A 200 -17.78 -9.63 6.50
C LYS A 200 -17.97 -8.46 5.54
N ILE A 201 -16.88 -7.82 5.10
CA ILE A 201 -16.94 -6.66 4.19
C ILE A 201 -17.21 -7.09 2.75
N ALA A 202 -16.58 -8.18 2.29
CA ALA A 202 -16.70 -8.72 0.94
C ALA A 202 -18.16 -8.78 0.43
N PRO A 203 -19.11 -9.43 1.13
CA PRO A 203 -20.50 -9.52 0.65
C PRO A 203 -21.23 -8.18 0.63
N ILE A 204 -20.91 -7.24 1.53
CA ILE A 204 -21.55 -5.91 1.56
C ILE A 204 -21.09 -5.08 0.36
N LEU A 205 -19.80 -5.18 0.03
CA LEU A 205 -19.19 -4.52 -1.12
C LEU A 205 -19.48 -5.24 -2.45
N ASP A 206 -20.11 -6.42 -2.43
CA ASP A 206 -20.38 -7.26 -3.60
C ASP A 206 -19.09 -7.60 -4.39
N VAL A 207 -18.04 -7.94 -3.65
CA VAL A 207 -16.75 -8.36 -4.19
C VAL A 207 -16.29 -9.65 -3.51
N SER A 208 -15.40 -10.38 -4.18
CA SER A 208 -14.77 -11.56 -3.58
C SER A 208 -13.75 -11.17 -2.49
N GLU A 209 -13.52 -12.05 -1.53
CA GLU A 209 -12.43 -11.86 -0.56
C GLU A 209 -11.06 -11.72 -1.24
N ASN A 210 -10.86 -12.39 -2.38
CA ASN A 210 -9.62 -12.33 -3.15
C ASN A 210 -9.38 -10.93 -3.72
N GLN A 211 -10.43 -10.21 -4.13
CA GLN A 211 -10.31 -8.81 -4.56
C GLN A 211 -9.83 -7.92 -3.41
N ILE A 212 -10.42 -8.03 -2.21
CA ILE A 212 -9.97 -7.24 -1.05
C ILE A 212 -8.52 -7.60 -0.68
N LYS A 213 -8.18 -8.89 -0.64
CA LYS A 213 -6.81 -9.35 -0.40
C LYS A 213 -5.84 -8.81 -1.45
N SER A 214 -6.26 -8.74 -2.71
CA SER A 214 -5.44 -8.20 -3.80
C SER A 214 -5.14 -6.71 -3.64
N TRP A 215 -6.11 -5.91 -3.16
CA TRP A 215 -5.89 -4.49 -2.90
C TRP A 215 -4.92 -4.27 -1.73
N ILE A 216 -5.06 -5.08 -0.67
CA ILE A 216 -4.11 -5.07 0.46
C ILE A 216 -2.69 -5.40 -0.02
N LEU A 217 -2.54 -6.40 -0.91
CA LEU A 217 -1.24 -6.75 -1.49
C LEU A 217 -0.69 -5.63 -2.38
N ALA A 218 -1.56 -5.00 -3.18
CA ALA A 218 -1.18 -3.91 -4.04
C ALA A 218 -0.67 -2.70 -3.25
N ASP A 219 -1.25 -2.37 -2.09
CA ASP A 219 -0.73 -1.32 -1.23
C ASP A 219 0.64 -1.68 -0.63
N LYS A 220 0.80 -2.93 -0.21
CA LYS A 220 1.98 -3.36 0.56
C LYS A 220 3.24 -3.60 -0.26
N TYR A 221 3.11 -4.03 -1.51
CA TYR A 221 4.25 -4.51 -2.31
C TYR A 221 4.42 -3.69 -3.58
N SER A 222 5.67 -3.49 -4.00
CA SER A 222 5.97 -2.84 -5.28
C SER A 222 5.43 -3.65 -6.46
N LEU A 223 5.22 -2.99 -7.60
CA LEU A 223 4.78 -3.66 -8.82
C LEU A 223 5.75 -4.77 -9.22
N THR A 224 7.05 -4.51 -9.16
CA THR A 224 8.12 -5.47 -9.45
C THR A 224 8.02 -6.73 -8.58
N THR A 225 7.77 -6.57 -7.27
CA THR A 225 7.60 -7.72 -6.36
C THR A 225 6.38 -8.56 -6.74
N LEU A 226 5.26 -7.92 -7.10
CA LEU A 226 4.05 -8.63 -7.53
C LEU A 226 4.26 -9.35 -8.86
N GLU A 227 4.93 -8.73 -9.83
CA GLU A 227 5.27 -9.34 -11.11
C GLU A 227 6.23 -10.52 -10.94
N ASN A 228 7.24 -10.41 -10.06
CA ASN A 228 8.10 -11.53 -9.70
C ASN A 228 7.32 -12.69 -9.07
N ALA A 229 6.34 -12.39 -8.22
CA ALA A 229 5.46 -13.41 -7.66
C ALA A 229 4.64 -14.12 -8.76
N PHE A 230 4.08 -13.36 -9.70
CA PHE A 230 3.31 -13.96 -10.81
C PHE A 230 4.17 -14.82 -11.74
N ASN A 231 5.37 -14.32 -12.08
CA ASN A 231 6.33 -15.04 -12.92
C ASN A 231 6.83 -16.34 -12.28
N SER A 232 6.69 -16.47 -10.95
CA SER A 232 7.12 -17.66 -10.23
C SER A 232 6.25 -18.88 -10.48
N PHE A 233 5.00 -18.70 -10.91
CA PHE A 233 4.07 -19.78 -11.26
C PHE A 233 4.34 -20.39 -12.64
N ASN A 234 5.20 -19.76 -13.44
CA ASN A 234 5.61 -20.22 -14.75
C ASN A 234 7.01 -20.86 -14.68
#